data_AF-A0A428YRS6-F1
#
_entry.id   AF-A0A428YRS6-F1
#
_cell.length_a   1.000
_cell.length_b   1.000
_cell.length_c   1.000
_cell.angle_alpha   90.00
_cell.angle_beta   90.00
_cell.angle_gamma   90.00
#
_symmetry.space_group_name_H-M   'P 1'
#
loop_
_entity.id
_entity.type
_entity.pdbx_description
1 polymer ?
#
loop_
_entity_poly.entity_id
_entity_poly.type
_entity_poly.pdbx_seq_one_letter_code
_entity_poly.pdbx_strand_id
1 'polypeptide(L)'
;MVIDEIQLVPELLRPIKVKVDLDPTPGRFLLTGSSRVLALRALPDALPGRMEIIELWPFSQGEMSGGPDRFVDAAFHHGPRVDHSSDWRRKDYLERVVIGGFPEAVRRTLGERFVAGYVLYTGQQTLPFGDKIRAVPLDALWRLEP
;
A
#
# COMPACT_ATOMS: atom_id res chain seq x y z
N MET A 1 3.92 -0.27 -25.15
CA MET A 1 5.13 0.52 -24.81
C MET A 1 5.01 0.95 -23.36
N VAL A 2 6.07 0.81 -22.57
CA VAL A 2 6.08 1.23 -21.16
C VAL A 2 6.94 2.47 -21.01
N ILE A 3 6.44 3.48 -20.33
CA ILE A 3 7.19 4.69 -19.97
C ILE A 3 7.18 4.79 -18.45
N ASP A 4 8.38 4.72 -17.87
CA ASP A 4 8.56 4.84 -16.43
C ASP A 4 8.66 6.31 -16.02
N GLU A 5 8.06 6.67 -14.88
CA GLU A 5 8.13 8.01 -14.29
C GLU A 5 7.75 9.15 -15.26
N ILE A 6 6.56 9.05 -15.87
CA ILE A 6 6.07 10.00 -16.90
C ILE A 6 6.13 11.46 -16.45
N GLN A 7 6.07 11.74 -15.15
CA GLN A 7 6.19 13.09 -14.60
C GLN A 7 7.55 13.74 -14.84
N LEU A 8 8.59 12.97 -15.19
CA LEU A 8 9.90 13.50 -15.54
C LEU A 8 9.96 14.03 -16.97
N VAL A 9 9.04 13.58 -17.84
CA VAL A 9 8.98 13.92 -19.27
C VAL A 9 7.54 14.22 -19.72
N PRO A 10 6.86 15.21 -19.11
CA PRO A 10 5.46 15.51 -19.38
C PRO A 10 5.18 15.92 -20.84
N GLU A 11 6.19 16.38 -21.58
CA GLU A 11 6.11 16.71 -23.00
C GLU A 11 5.72 15.52 -23.88
N LEU A 12 5.95 14.28 -23.43
CA LEU A 12 5.57 13.06 -24.15
C LEU A 12 4.05 12.84 -24.20
N LEU A 13 3.27 13.47 -23.32
CA LEU A 13 1.82 13.32 -23.30
C LEU A 13 1.16 13.76 -24.61
N ARG A 14 1.68 14.82 -25.26
CA ARG A 14 1.15 15.30 -26.55
C ARG A 14 1.40 14.31 -27.69
N PRO A 15 2.62 13.82 -27.96
CA PRO A 15 2.86 12.76 -28.94
C PRO A 15 2.06 11.48 -28.67
N ILE A 16 1.95 11.06 -27.40
CA ILE A 16 1.13 9.90 -27.01
C ILE A 16 -0.32 10.11 -27.39
N LYS A 17 -0.88 11.29 -27.09
CA LYS A 17 -2.24 11.66 -27.49
C LYS A 17 -2.45 11.50 -28.99
N VAL A 18 -1.56 12.05 -29.81
CA VAL A 18 -1.65 11.94 -31.28
C VAL A 18 -1.64 10.47 -31.72
N LYS A 19 -0.77 9.64 -31.13
CA LYS A 19 -0.68 8.21 -31.48
C LYS A 19 -1.93 7.42 -31.08
N VAL A 20 -2.52 7.72 -29.91
CA VAL A 20 -3.76 7.08 -29.45
C VAL A 20 -4.98 7.59 -30.24
N ASP A 21 -5.00 8.85 -30.66
CA ASP A 21 -6.05 9.41 -31.52
C ASP A 21 -6.09 8.74 -32.91
N LEU A 22 -4.93 8.38 -33.46
CA LEU A 22 -4.82 7.72 -34.76
C LEU A 22 -5.17 6.23 -34.72
N ASP A 23 -4.95 5.57 -33.59
CA ASP A 23 -5.24 4.14 -33.41
C ASP A 23 -5.59 3.90 -31.93
N PRO A 24 -6.91 3.80 -31.63
CA PRO A 24 -7.45 3.74 -30.27
C PRO A 24 -7.46 2.32 -29.69
N THR A 25 -6.64 1.40 -30.20
CA THR A 25 -6.49 0.07 -29.60
C THR A 25 -6.11 0.21 -28.11
N PRO A 26 -6.79 -0.44 -27.16
CA PRO A 26 -6.46 -0.36 -25.73
C PRO A 26 -5.06 -0.91 -25.39
N GLY A 27 -4.46 -0.42 -24.30
CA GLY A 27 -3.22 -0.98 -23.74
C GLY A 27 -1.93 -0.67 -24.49
N ARG A 28 -1.94 0.27 -25.45
CA ARG A 28 -0.75 0.61 -26.23
C ARG A 28 0.38 1.27 -25.43
N PHE A 29 0.01 2.02 -24.40
CA PHE A 29 0.93 2.71 -23.51
C PHE A 29 0.61 2.36 -22.06
N LEU A 30 1.65 2.01 -21.31
CA LEU A 30 1.63 1.90 -19.85
C LEU A 30 2.51 3.02 -19.31
N LEU A 31 1.94 3.88 -18.48
CA LEU A 31 2.63 5.00 -17.87
C LEU A 31 2.69 4.75 -16.36
N THR A 32 3.88 4.87 -15.76
CA THR A 32 4.04 4.80 -14.31
C THR A 32 4.37 6.19 -13.75
N GLY A 33 4.16 6.40 -12.45
CA GLY A 33 4.59 7.59 -11.75
C GLY A 33 4.51 7.40 -10.24
N SER A 34 5.64 7.54 -9.54
CA SER A 34 5.79 7.08 -8.15
C SER A 34 5.30 8.05 -7.07
N SER A 35 5.37 9.38 -7.26
CA SER A 35 5.41 10.24 -6.05
C SER A 35 5.01 11.71 -6.18
N ARG A 36 4.68 12.24 -7.37
CA ARG A 36 4.09 13.58 -7.47
C ARG A 36 2.58 13.50 -7.63
N VAL A 37 1.89 13.36 -6.50
CA VAL A 37 0.42 13.43 -6.38
C VAL A 37 -0.16 14.65 -7.12
N LEU A 38 0.55 15.77 -7.14
CA LEU A 38 0.12 16.99 -7.87
C LEU A 38 0.37 16.94 -9.38
N ALA A 39 1.42 16.25 -9.86
CA ALA A 39 1.68 16.11 -11.30
C ALA A 39 0.77 15.07 -11.94
N LEU A 40 0.45 13.99 -11.21
CA LEU A 40 -0.49 12.95 -11.63
C LEU A 40 -1.92 13.49 -11.76
N ARG A 41 -2.31 14.48 -10.94
CA ARG A 41 -3.64 15.13 -11.02
C ARG A 41 -3.90 15.90 -12.31
N ALA A 42 -2.86 16.34 -13.01
CA ALA A 42 -2.98 17.05 -14.29
C ALA A 42 -2.95 16.09 -15.51
N LEU A 43 -2.64 14.81 -15.32
CA LEU A 43 -2.60 13.82 -16.39
C LEU A 43 -3.97 13.48 -16.99
N PRO A 44 -5.08 13.39 -16.22
CA PRO A 44 -6.42 13.16 -16.78
C PRO A 44 -6.81 14.17 -17.86
N ASP A 45 -6.41 15.44 -17.69
CA ASP A 45 -6.69 16.52 -18.64
C ASP A 45 -5.83 16.40 -19.92
N ALA A 46 -4.70 15.71 -19.85
CA ALA A 46 -3.81 15.50 -21.01
C ALA A 46 -4.33 14.42 -21.97
N LEU A 47 -5.06 13.42 -21.45
CA LEU A 47 -5.60 12.29 -22.22
C LEU A 47 -7.08 11.97 -21.88
N PRO A 48 -8.03 12.92 -22.03
CA PRO A 48 -9.41 12.68 -21.64
C PRO A 48 -10.04 11.51 -22.41
N GLY A 49 -10.67 10.60 -21.68
CA GLY A 49 -11.36 9.42 -22.24
C GLY A 49 -10.46 8.39 -22.93
N ARG A 50 -9.13 8.53 -22.81
CA ARG A 50 -8.12 7.69 -23.48
C ARG A 50 -7.11 7.06 -22.52
N MET A 51 -7.22 7.42 -21.25
CA MET A 51 -6.35 6.96 -20.18
C MET A 51 -7.22 6.54 -19.00
N GLU A 52 -6.82 5.44 -18.38
CA GLU A 52 -7.33 4.99 -17.10
C GLU A 52 -6.16 5.06 -16.11
N ILE A 53 -6.42 5.59 -14.91
CA ILE A 53 -5.41 5.65 -13.84
C ILE A 53 -5.72 4.54 -12.86
N ILE A 54 -4.75 3.66 -12.66
CA ILE A 54 -4.81 2.61 -11.65
C ILE A 54 -3.90 3.03 -10.51
N GLU A 55 -4.49 3.28 -9.34
CA GLU A 55 -3.73 3.53 -8.11
C GLU A 55 -3.26 2.19 -7.54
N LEU A 56 -1.94 2.06 -7.39
CA LEU A 56 -1.33 0.89 -6.76
C LEU A 56 -1.18 1.14 -5.26
N TRP A 57 -1.83 0.30 -4.47
CA TRP A 57 -1.68 0.29 -3.03
C TRP A 57 -0.40 -0.47 -2.62
N PRO A 58 0.08 -0.27 -1.38
CA PRO A 58 1.10 -1.11 -0.80
C PRO A 58 0.75 -2.60 -0.95
N PHE A 59 1.77 -3.47 -1.08
CA PHE A 59 1.59 -4.91 -1.22
C PHE A 59 0.74 -5.47 -0.09
N SER A 60 -0.13 -6.40 -0.44
CA SER A 60 -0.86 -7.19 0.53
C SER A 60 0.04 -8.22 1.23
N GLN A 61 -0.45 -8.81 2.32
CA GLN A 61 0.28 -9.88 3.01
C GLN A 61 0.42 -11.14 2.14
N GLY A 62 -0.58 -11.45 1.32
CA GLY A 62 -0.53 -12.52 0.32
C GLY A 62 0.59 -12.27 -0.69
N GLU A 63 0.61 -11.11 -1.34
CA GLU A 63 1.62 -10.73 -2.33
C GLU A 63 3.04 -10.80 -1.77
N MET A 64 3.25 -10.26 -0.56
CA MET A 64 4.53 -10.35 0.14
C MET A 64 4.95 -11.78 0.45
N SER A 65 3.99 -12.68 0.62
CA SER A 65 4.22 -14.10 0.92
C SER A 65 4.18 -14.98 -0.34
N GLY A 66 4.03 -14.39 -1.54
CA GLY A 66 3.97 -15.10 -2.83
C GLY A 66 2.68 -15.89 -3.07
N GLY A 67 1.59 -15.57 -2.36
CA GLY A 67 0.31 -16.26 -2.46
C GLY A 67 -0.87 -15.30 -2.64
N PRO A 68 -2.04 -15.79 -3.09
CA PRO A 68 -3.23 -14.95 -3.18
C PRO A 68 -3.83 -14.66 -1.79
N ASP A 69 -4.34 -13.44 -1.57
CA ASP A 69 -5.21 -13.17 -0.43
C ASP A 69 -6.57 -13.81 -0.64
N ARG A 70 -7.04 -14.59 0.35
CA ARG A 70 -8.30 -15.33 0.27
C ARG A 70 -9.30 -14.96 1.37
N PHE A 71 -8.98 -13.95 2.18
CA PHE A 71 -9.83 -13.59 3.32
C PHE A 71 -11.23 -13.19 2.87
N VAL A 72 -11.36 -12.34 1.84
CA VAL A 72 -12.67 -11.88 1.35
C VAL A 72 -13.49 -13.06 0.84
N ASP A 73 -12.91 -13.92 -0.01
CA ASP A 73 -13.58 -15.11 -0.53
C ASP A 73 -14.04 -16.05 0.61
N ALA A 74 -13.16 -16.28 1.60
CA ALA A 74 -13.47 -17.08 2.77
C ALA A 74 -14.59 -16.44 3.61
N ALA A 75 -14.56 -15.12 3.79
CA ALA A 75 -15.58 -14.39 4.55
C ALA A 75 -16.96 -14.46 3.89
N PHE A 76 -17.03 -14.35 2.56
CA PHE A 76 -18.29 -14.52 1.82
C PHE A 76 -18.77 -15.98 1.82
N HIS A 77 -17.84 -16.94 1.74
CA HIS A 77 -18.19 -18.35 1.72
C HIS A 77 -18.66 -18.88 3.09
N HIS A 78 -17.97 -18.53 4.17
CA HIS A 78 -18.26 -19.00 5.52
C HIS A 78 -19.20 -18.06 6.31
N GLY A 79 -19.33 -16.80 5.87
CA GLY A 79 -20.17 -15.80 6.51
C GLY A 79 -19.78 -15.57 7.98
N PRO A 80 -20.74 -15.49 8.92
CA PRO A 80 -20.44 -15.24 10.33
C PRO A 80 -19.74 -16.41 11.04
N ARG A 81 -19.54 -17.55 10.36
CA ARG A 81 -18.87 -18.75 10.90
C ARG A 81 -17.39 -18.83 10.54
N VAL A 82 -16.79 -17.75 10.06
CA VAL A 82 -15.33 -17.69 9.88
C VAL A 82 -14.67 -17.97 11.22
N ASP A 83 -13.96 -19.09 11.28
CA ASP A 83 -13.15 -19.50 12.42
C ASP A 83 -11.74 -19.80 11.90
N HIS A 84 -10.73 -19.28 12.60
CA HIS A 84 -9.34 -19.39 12.21
C HIS A 84 -8.44 -19.40 13.44
N SER A 85 -7.75 -20.52 13.64
CA SER A 85 -6.64 -20.63 14.58
C SER A 85 -5.32 -20.43 13.86
N SER A 86 -4.39 -19.71 14.50
CA SER A 86 -3.07 -19.42 13.94
C SER A 86 -1.97 -19.91 14.89
N ASP A 87 -0.91 -20.48 14.33
CA ASP A 87 0.32 -20.82 15.06
C ASP A 87 1.23 -19.60 15.29
N TRP A 88 0.85 -18.44 14.71
CA TRP A 88 1.63 -17.21 14.86
C TRP A 88 1.54 -16.69 16.28
N ARG A 89 2.71 -16.33 16.80
CA ARG A 89 2.83 -15.62 18.06
C ARG A 89 2.62 -14.14 17.81
N ARG A 90 2.36 -13.44 18.91
CA ARG A 90 2.24 -11.98 18.97
C ARG A 90 3.35 -11.26 18.19
N LYS A 91 4.62 -11.68 18.33
CA LYS A 91 5.76 -11.08 17.62
C LYS A 91 5.66 -11.19 16.09
N ASP A 92 5.12 -12.28 15.56
CA ASP A 92 5.10 -12.56 14.12
C ASP A 92 4.14 -11.60 13.41
N TYR A 93 3.01 -11.29 14.05
CA TYR A 93 2.10 -10.23 13.59
C TYR A 93 2.76 -8.85 13.57
N LEU A 94 3.59 -8.53 14.55
CA LEU A 94 4.28 -7.23 14.55
C LEU A 94 5.29 -7.12 13.44
N GLU A 95 6.07 -8.17 13.20
CA GLU A 95 7.04 -8.15 12.12
C GLU A 95 6.32 -7.80 10.82
N ARG A 96 5.15 -8.39 10.57
CA ARG A 96 4.32 -8.02 9.40
C ARG A 96 3.78 -6.59 9.44
N VAL A 97 3.27 -6.11 10.58
CA VAL A 97 2.76 -4.73 10.72
C VAL A 97 3.87 -3.69 10.51
N VAL A 98 5.06 -3.94 11.05
CA VAL A 98 6.22 -3.04 10.95
C VAL A 98 6.80 -3.03 9.54
N ILE A 99 6.89 -4.20 8.89
CA ILE A 99 7.27 -4.31 7.48
C ILE A 99 6.27 -3.52 6.61
N GLY A 100 4.99 -3.54 6.99
CA GLY A 100 3.91 -2.89 6.24
C GLY A 100 3.73 -3.53 4.88
N GLY A 101 3.13 -2.80 3.93
CA GLY A 101 3.04 -3.22 2.52
C GLY A 101 3.90 -2.39 1.57
N PHE A 102 4.50 -1.28 2.05
CA PHE A 102 5.15 -0.33 1.15
C PHE A 102 6.47 -0.93 0.63
N PRO A 103 6.70 -1.03 -0.70
CA PRO A 103 7.83 -1.79 -1.25
C PRO A 103 9.20 -1.43 -0.64
N GLU A 104 9.43 -0.15 -0.35
CA GLU A 104 10.66 0.36 0.25
C GLU A 104 10.75 0.05 1.75
N ALA A 105 9.63 -0.02 2.46
CA ALA A 105 9.59 -0.46 3.85
C ALA A 105 9.84 -1.97 3.95
N VAL A 106 9.27 -2.75 3.01
CA VAL A 106 9.48 -4.20 2.92
C VAL A 106 10.96 -4.56 2.69
N ARG A 107 11.68 -3.73 1.93
CA ARG A 107 13.12 -3.91 1.66
C ARG A 107 14.03 -3.39 2.78
N ARG A 108 13.51 -2.68 3.78
CA ARG A 108 14.32 -2.01 4.82
C ARG A 108 14.42 -2.86 6.09
N THR A 109 15.64 -3.28 6.41
CA THR A 109 15.96 -3.72 7.77
C THR A 109 16.29 -2.49 8.63
N LEU A 110 15.41 -2.14 9.57
CA LEU A 110 15.62 -0.97 10.44
C LEU A 110 16.81 -1.17 11.41
N GLY A 111 17.10 -2.42 11.80
CA GLY A 111 18.25 -2.77 12.63
C GLY A 111 18.33 -1.91 13.90
N GLU A 112 19.52 -1.39 14.20
CA GLU A 112 19.76 -0.53 15.37
C GLU A 112 19.05 0.83 15.30
N ARG A 113 18.68 1.29 14.11
CA ARG A 113 17.95 2.57 13.93
C ARG A 113 16.49 2.48 14.34
N PHE A 114 15.96 1.27 14.59
CA PHE A 114 14.63 1.12 15.15
C PHE A 114 14.64 1.58 16.61
N VAL A 115 14.02 2.73 16.87
CA VAL A 115 13.92 3.31 18.23
C VAL A 115 12.74 2.70 18.98
N ALA A 116 11.53 2.82 18.45
CA ALA A 116 10.32 2.22 19.01
C ALA A 116 9.22 2.05 17.94
N GLY A 117 8.28 1.13 18.18
CA GLY A 117 7.04 1.00 17.42
C GLY A 117 5.81 1.03 18.33
N TYR A 118 4.72 1.60 17.83
CA TYR A 118 3.47 1.72 18.58
C TYR A 118 2.33 1.09 17.79
N VAL A 119 1.58 0.19 18.43
CA VAL A 119 0.35 -0.39 17.87
C VAL A 119 -0.82 0.19 18.63
N LEU A 120 -1.71 0.89 17.93
CA LEU A 120 -2.91 1.45 18.55
C LEU A 120 -4.01 0.39 18.58
N TYR A 121 -4.65 0.22 19.73
CA TYR A 121 -5.69 -0.80 19.91
C TYR A 121 -6.77 -0.36 20.91
N THR A 122 -7.88 -1.09 20.94
CA THR A 122 -9.08 -0.74 21.73
C THR A 122 -9.06 -1.26 23.17
N GLY A 123 -7.88 -1.60 23.71
CA GLY A 123 -7.74 -1.93 25.13
C GLY A 123 -7.46 -0.72 26.01
N GLN A 124 -7.49 -0.92 27.32
CA GLN A 124 -7.40 0.16 28.30
C GLN A 124 -5.99 0.40 28.85
N GLN A 125 -5.03 -0.47 28.53
CA GLN A 125 -3.68 -0.42 29.11
C GLN A 125 -2.61 -0.42 28.04
N THR A 126 -1.49 0.27 28.30
CA THR A 126 -0.30 0.11 27.47
C THR A 126 0.35 -1.23 27.79
N LEU A 127 0.45 -2.10 26.79
CA LEU A 127 0.99 -3.45 26.96
C LEU A 127 2.34 -3.59 26.23
N PRO A 128 3.34 -4.24 26.84
CA PRO A 128 4.54 -4.60 26.11
C PRO A 128 4.18 -5.52 24.93
N PHE A 129 4.84 -5.33 23.80
CA PHE A 129 4.61 -6.10 22.59
C PHE A 129 5.98 -6.43 21.96
N GLY A 130 6.86 -7.08 22.72
CA GLY A 130 8.28 -7.27 22.32
C GLY A 130 9.20 -6.15 22.80
N ASP A 131 10.48 -6.20 22.42
CA ASP A 131 11.52 -5.35 23.04
C ASP A 131 11.26 -3.86 22.89
N LYS A 132 11.02 -3.40 21.66
CA LYS A 132 10.88 -1.97 21.31
C LYS A 132 9.47 -1.59 20.85
N ILE A 133 8.49 -2.46 21.05
CA ILE A 133 7.12 -2.22 20.59
C ILE A 133 6.14 -2.23 21.77
N ARG A 134 5.18 -1.30 21.74
CA ARG A 134 4.13 -1.15 22.75
C ARG A 134 2.77 -1.11 22.06
N ALA A 135 1.80 -1.85 22.57
CA ALA A 135 0.40 -1.61 22.22
C ALA A 135 -0.13 -0.51 23.14
N VAL A 136 -0.63 0.57 22.57
CA VAL A 136 -1.10 1.76 23.28
C VAL A 136 -2.60 1.92 23.04
N PRO A 137 -3.40 2.28 24.06
CA PRO A 137 -4.81 2.61 23.87
C PRO A 137 -5.01 3.63 22.74
N LEU A 138 -6.02 3.39 21.89
CA LEU A 138 -6.30 4.23 20.72
C LEU A 138 -6.52 5.70 21.07
N ASP A 139 -7.07 5.99 22.26
CA ASP A 139 -7.32 7.35 22.73
C ASP A 139 -6.05 8.14 23.05
N ALA A 140 -4.89 7.49 23.18
CA ALA A 140 -3.61 8.18 23.28
C ALA A 140 -3.35 9.11 22.09
N LEU A 141 -3.97 8.86 20.92
CA LEU A 141 -3.90 9.77 19.77
C LEU A 141 -4.36 11.20 20.07
N TRP A 142 -5.30 11.37 21.02
CA TRP A 142 -5.88 12.67 21.35
C TRP A 142 -5.90 13.00 22.84
N ARG A 143 -5.39 12.11 23.70
CA ARG A 143 -5.29 12.32 25.16
C ARG A 143 -3.87 12.31 25.71
N LEU A 144 -2.88 11.83 24.94
CA LEU A 144 -1.49 11.80 25.40
C LEU A 144 -0.88 13.20 25.27
N GLU A 145 -0.49 13.81 26.39
CA GLU A 145 0.22 15.09 26.42
C GLU A 145 1.74 14.88 26.21
N PRO A 146 2.47 15.89 25.68
CA PRO A 146 3.91 15.82 25.43
C PRO A 146 4.78 15.62 26.67
#